data_AF-A0A6V7LZD6-F1
#
_entry.id   AF-A0A6V7LZD6-F1
#
_cell.length_a   1.000
_cell.length_b   1.000
_cell.length_c   1.000
_cell.angle_alpha   90.00
_cell.angle_beta   90.00
_cell.angle_gamma   90.00
#
_symmetry.space_group_name_H-M   'P 1'
#
loop_
_entity.id
_entity.type
_entity.pdbx_description
1 polymer ?
#
loop_
_entity_poly.entity_id
_entity_poly.type
_entity_poly.pdbx_seq_one_letter_code
_entity_poly.pdbx_strand_id
1 'polypeptide(L)' 'VPRYQNTYQLESSNPFKAWVVDKILENVVKNSVKDVKVYDPKVCLKHCQDMAMEIRKQIYKRDFS' A
#
# COMPACT_ATOMS: atom_id res chain seq x y z
N VAL A 1 -27.59 28.10 -26.60
CA VAL A 1 -28.22 26.91 -25.98
C VAL A 1 -27.11 26.05 -25.38
N PRO A 2 -27.06 25.83 -24.05
CA PRO A 2 -26.02 24.98 -23.46
C PRO A 2 -26.31 23.52 -23.83
N ARG A 3 -25.34 22.85 -24.47
CA ARG A 3 -25.41 21.41 -24.77
C ARG A 3 -24.83 20.64 -23.60
N TYR A 4 -25.54 19.61 -23.17
CA TYR A 4 -25.06 18.66 -22.17
C TYR A 4 -23.73 18.04 -22.64
N GLN A 5 -22.70 18.12 -21.80
CA GLN A 5 -21.44 17.41 -22.01
C GLN A 5 -21.33 16.30 -20.97
N ASN A 6 -21.24 15.05 -21.43
CA ASN A 6 -20.95 13.91 -20.57
C ASN A 6 -19.52 14.04 -20.06
N THR A 7 -19.35 14.38 -18.79
CA THR A 7 -18.04 14.43 -18.10
C THR A 7 -17.72 13.12 -17.37
N TYR A 8 -18.43 12.03 -17.68
CA TYR A 8 -18.20 10.74 -17.06
C TYR A 8 -16.81 10.21 -17.44
N GLN A 9 -15.96 10.00 -16.44
CA GLN A 9 -14.69 9.28 -16.62
C GLN A 9 -14.97 7.78 -16.58
N LEU A 10 -14.62 7.09 -17.67
CA LEU A 10 -14.68 5.63 -17.75
C LEU A 10 -13.48 4.98 -17.05
N GLU A 11 -12.34 5.65 -17.05
CA GLU A 11 -11.09 5.19 -16.46
C GLU A 11 -10.79 5.95 -15.18
N SER A 12 -10.21 5.24 -14.22
CA SER A 12 -9.73 5.87 -12.99
C SER A 12 -8.62 6.89 -13.28
N SER A 13 -8.68 8.02 -12.58
CA SER A 13 -7.61 9.02 -12.57
C SER A 13 -6.31 8.49 -11.94
N ASN A 14 -6.42 7.52 -11.03
CA ASN A 14 -5.30 6.90 -10.34
C ASN A 14 -5.51 5.37 -10.23
N PRO A 15 -5.31 4.64 -11.33
CA PRO A 15 -5.51 3.20 -11.34
C PRO A 15 -4.49 2.52 -10.43
N PHE A 16 -4.87 1.34 -9.92
CA PHE A 16 -3.98 0.51 -9.13
C PHE A 16 -2.70 0.15 -9.92
N LYS A 17 -1.55 0.46 -9.34
CA LYS A 17 -0.24 0.21 -9.94
C LYS A 17 0.53 -0.82 -9.10
N ALA A 18 0.64 -2.05 -9.60
CA ALA A 18 1.32 -3.14 -8.90
C ALA A 18 2.74 -2.76 -8.47
N TRP A 19 3.52 -2.13 -9.35
CA TRP A 19 4.90 -1.70 -9.04
C TRP A 19 4.99 -0.70 -7.87
N VAL A 20 3.95 0.11 -7.63
CA VAL A 20 3.90 1.04 -6.50
C VAL A 20 3.72 0.25 -5.21
N VAL A 21 2.84 -0.75 -5.23
CA VAL A 21 2.60 -1.64 -4.09
C VAL A 21 3.83 -2.47 -3.79
N ASP A 22 4.51 -3.00 -4.81
CA ASP A 22 5.74 -3.76 -4.63
C ASP A 22 6.83 -2.93 -3.95
N LYS A 23 7.00 -1.66 -4.35
CA LYS A 23 7.93 -0.74 -3.66
C LYS A 23 7.53 -0.45 -2.22
N ILE A 24 6.24 -0.34 -1.92
CA ILE A 24 5.75 -0.15 -0.55
C ILE A 24 6.07 -1.38 0.29
N LEU A 25 5.77 -2.57 -0.24
CA LEU A 25 6.07 -3.85 0.41
C LEU A 25 7.56 -3.99 0.71
N GLU A 26 8.41 -3.76 -0.29
CA GLU A 26 9.87 -3.84 -0.14
C GLU A 26 10.39 -2.87 0.92
N ASN A 27 9.93 -1.61 0.91
CA ASN A 27 10.33 -0.63 1.91
C ASN A 27 9.87 -0.99 3.32
N VAL A 28 8.61 -1.40 3.50
CA VAL A 28 8.09 -1.75 4.83
C VAL A 28 8.83 -2.95 5.39
N VAL A 29 9.06 -3.99 4.58
CA VAL A 29 9.80 -5.19 5.00
C VAL A 29 11.26 -4.85 5.32
N LYS A 30 11.95 -4.10 4.44
CA LYS A 30 13.35 -3.71 4.70
C LYS A 30 13.49 -2.91 5.99
N ASN A 31 12.59 -1.95 6.23
CA ASN A 31 12.64 -1.11 7.42
C ASN A 31 12.31 -1.90 8.69
N SER A 32 11.30 -2.78 8.64
CA SER A 32 10.89 -3.55 9.81
C SER A 32 11.93 -4.60 10.22
N VAL A 33 12.68 -5.16 9.26
CA VAL A 33 13.70 -6.19 9.52
C VAL A 33 15.03 -5.56 9.89
N LYS A 34 15.31 -4.32 9.47
CA LYS A 34 16.57 -3.62 9.77
C LYS A 34 16.87 -3.53 11.27
N ASP A 35 15.82 -3.39 12.08
CA ASP A 35 15.94 -3.25 13.54
C ASP A 35 15.95 -4.60 14.28
N VAL A 36 15.67 -5.71 13.57
CA VAL A 36 15.61 -7.06 14.13
C VAL A 36 16.98 -7.72 14.04
N LYS A 37 17.72 -7.75 15.17
CA LYS A 37 19.05 -8.38 15.25
C LYS A 37 19.01 -9.89 15.52
N VAL A 38 17.97 -10.37 16.19
CA VAL A 38 17.79 -11.78 16.57
C VAL A 38 16.34 -12.17 16.34
N TYR A 39 16.12 -13.32 15.71
CA TYR A 39 14.78 -13.85 15.49
C TYR A 39 14.16 -14.33 16.81
N ASP A 40 12.97 -13.82 17.14
CA ASP A 40 12.13 -14.32 18.24
C ASP A 40 10.79 -14.84 17.69
N PRO A 41 10.51 -16.15 17.76
CA PRO A 41 9.26 -16.71 17.24
C PRO A 41 8.01 -16.19 17.95
N LYS A 42 8.11 -15.73 19.21
CA LYS A 42 6.96 -15.17 19.96
C LYS A 42 6.59 -13.78 19.46
N VAL A 43 7.57 -13.00 19.00
CA VAL A 43 7.38 -11.62 18.53
C VAL A 43 7.19 -11.56 17.02
N CYS A 44 7.73 -12.54 16.28
CA CYS A 44 7.65 -12.63 14.83
C CYS A 44 6.22 -12.53 14.29
N LEU A 45 5.28 -13.27 14.88
CA LEU A 45 3.89 -13.26 14.41
C LEU A 45 3.26 -11.86 14.50
N LYS A 46 3.47 -11.18 15.63
CA LYS A 46 2.98 -9.83 15.86
C LYS A 46 3.65 -8.84 14.89
N HIS A 47 4.96 -8.97 14.70
CA HIS A 47 5.70 -8.15 13.74
C HIS A 47 5.18 -8.31 12.30
N CYS A 48 4.84 -9.53 11.89
CA CYS A 48 4.22 -9.80 10.60
C CYS A 48 2.83 -9.18 10.46
N GLN A 49 2.02 -9.23 11.53
CA GLN A 49 0.71 -8.57 11.55
C GLN A 49 0.85 -7.04 11.44
N ASP A 50 1.79 -6.46 12.20
CA ASP A 50 2.06 -5.02 12.19
C ASP A 50 2.59 -4.56 10.82
N MET A 51 3.48 -5.34 10.19
CA MET A 51 3.93 -5.12 8.81
C MET A 51 2.78 -5.12 7.81
N ALA A 52 1.91 -6.13 7.88
CA ALA A 52 0.77 -6.25 6.98
C ALA A 52 -0.22 -5.09 7.15
N MET A 53 -0.42 -4.63 8.39
CA MET A 53 -1.27 -3.47 8.70
C MET A 53 -0.68 -2.19 8.11
N GLU A 54 0.63 -1.96 8.27
CA GLU A 54 1.31 -0.78 7.73
C GLU A 54 1.30 -0.76 6.20
N ILE A 55 1.52 -1.91 5.54
CA ILE A 55 1.42 -2.03 4.08
C ILE A 55 0.02 -1.62 3.61
N ARG A 56 -1.04 -2.18 4.22
CA ARG A 56 -2.43 -1.83 3.88
C ARG A 56 -2.69 -0.35 4.07
N LYS A 57 -2.25 0.23 5.19
CA LYS A 57 -2.41 1.66 5.49
C LYS A 57 -1.74 2.54 4.44
N GLN A 58 -0.55 2.18 3.97
CA GLN A 58 0.14 2.93 2.92
C GLN A 58 -0.53 2.78 1.56
N ILE A 59 -1.08 1.62 1.23
CA ILE A 59 -1.86 1.40 0.01
C ILE A 59 -3.13 2.24 0.03
N TYR A 60 -3.88 2.24 1.14
CA TYR A 60 -5.08 3.06 1.30
C TYR A 60 -4.77 4.56 1.14
N LYS A 61 -3.67 5.04 1.74
CA LYS A 61 -3.23 6.45 1.59
C LYS A 61 -2.90 6.87 0.15
N ARG A 62 -2.69 5.92 -0.78
CA ARG A 62 -2.42 6.26 -2.18
C ARG A 62 -3.69 6.54 -2.97
N ASP A 63 -4.87 6.39 -2.37
CA ASP A 63 -6.18 6.71 -2.96
C ASP A 63 -6.26 6.24 -4.41
N PHE A 64 -6.01 4.95 -4.63
CA PHE A 64 -6.30 4.33 -5.91
C PHE A 64 -7.81 4.31 -6.07
N SER A 65 -8.35 5.19 -6.92
CA SER A 65 -9.79 5.38 -7.12
C SER A 65 -10.25 4.85 -8.47
#